data_AF-Q5G746-F1
#
_entry.id   AF-Q5G746-F1
#
_cell.length_a   1.000
_cell.length_b   1.000
_cell.length_c   1.000
_cell.angle_alpha   90.00
_cell.angle_beta   90.00
_cell.angle_gamma   90.00
#
_symmetry.space_group_name_H-M   'P 1'
#
loop_
_entity.id
_entity.type
_entity.pdbx_description
1 polymer ?
#
loop_
_entity_poly.entity_id
_entity_poly.type
_entity_poly.pdbx_seq_one_letter_code
_entity_poly.pdbx_strand_id
1 'polypeptide(L)'
;VDAYRGAGRPEATFVDERLIEVGARELGIDPAELRVRNFVKSFPHQTPVIMNYDAGDYQASLKRALDIADYKGFDKRKRDAARSGKLRGIGFSTYIEACGLAPSQAVGSLGAGVGLWESAEIRVNPTGSVEVLTGSHSDGQGHETTFAQLVAARLGIAIEDVSTVHGDTDKVQFGMGTYGSRSGAVGMSAIAKALDKIEAKAKKVASHMLEAAEGDIVFKDGRFAVAGTDKVAAWSDVTLNGYVARKFSGRELDPGLKESTFYDPANFTFPAGCHICEVEESKPGRTRPKTKNREWTAVDDFGGRRQPMIIEKGEF
;
A
#
# COMPACT_ATOMS: atom_id res chain seq x y z
N VAL A 1 -25.32 9.16 -8.08
CA VAL A 1 -24.19 8.22 -8.28
C VAL A 1 -23.22 8.52 -7.17
N ASP A 2 -22.96 7.54 -6.31
CA ASP A 2 -22.07 7.70 -5.16
C ASP A 2 -20.91 6.70 -5.30
N ALA A 3 -19.83 6.91 -4.56
CA ALA A 3 -18.62 6.12 -4.71
C ALA A 3 -18.76 4.73 -4.04
N TYR A 4 -18.48 3.68 -4.81
CA TYR A 4 -18.15 2.35 -4.33
C TYR A 4 -16.80 1.96 -4.94
N ARG A 5 -15.97 1.23 -4.19
CA ARG A 5 -14.53 0.95 -4.44
C ARG A 5 -14.08 1.12 -5.90
N GLY A 6 -13.12 2.02 -6.12
CA GLY A 6 -12.46 2.24 -7.42
C GLY A 6 -12.81 3.57 -8.11
N ALA A 7 -14.00 4.14 -7.90
CA ALA A 7 -14.39 5.49 -8.36
C ALA A 7 -14.03 5.79 -9.84
N GLY A 8 -14.72 5.15 -10.79
CA GLY A 8 -14.48 5.32 -12.24
C GLY A 8 -13.42 4.38 -12.83
N ARG A 9 -12.51 3.86 -11.98
CA ARG A 9 -11.47 2.91 -12.39
C ARG A 9 -12.04 1.52 -12.77
N PRO A 10 -13.05 0.96 -12.06
CA PRO A 10 -13.68 -0.29 -12.47
C PRO A 10 -14.34 -0.17 -13.85
N GLU A 11 -14.95 0.97 -14.16
CA GLU A 11 -15.55 1.26 -15.45
C GLU A 11 -14.49 1.34 -16.56
N ALA A 12 -13.39 2.05 -16.33
CA ALA A 12 -12.27 2.12 -17.27
C ALA A 12 -11.68 0.72 -17.54
N THR A 13 -11.38 -0.02 -16.47
CA THR A 13 -10.83 -1.39 -16.54
C THR A 13 -11.77 -2.33 -17.27
N PHE A 14 -13.08 -2.25 -16.98
CA PHE A 14 -14.08 -3.06 -17.65
C PHE A 14 -14.10 -2.80 -19.15
N VAL A 15 -14.10 -1.52 -19.58
CA VAL A 15 -14.09 -1.18 -20.99
C VAL A 15 -12.84 -1.71 -21.68
N ASP A 16 -11.66 -1.44 -21.12
CA ASP A 16 -10.38 -1.83 -21.71
C ASP A 16 -10.26 -3.37 -21.83
N GLU A 17 -10.53 -4.09 -20.75
CA GLU A 17 -10.39 -5.55 -20.73
C GLU A 17 -11.45 -6.26 -21.59
N ARG A 18 -12.65 -5.66 -21.73
CA ARG A 18 -13.67 -6.15 -22.68
C ARG A 18 -13.25 -5.93 -24.12
N LEU A 19 -12.67 -4.77 -24.45
CA LEU A 19 -12.17 -4.48 -25.79
C LEU A 19 -11.02 -5.41 -26.18
N ILE A 20 -10.09 -5.68 -25.25
CA ILE A 20 -9.01 -6.65 -25.46
C ILE A 20 -9.57 -8.06 -25.71
N GLU A 21 -10.53 -8.53 -24.91
CA GLU A 21 -11.15 -9.85 -25.11
C GLU A 21 -11.86 -9.98 -26.46
N VAL A 22 -12.65 -8.97 -26.84
CA VAL A 22 -13.39 -8.99 -28.12
C VAL A 22 -12.41 -8.92 -29.28
N GLY A 23 -11.45 -7.99 -29.24
CA GLY A 23 -10.43 -7.83 -30.28
C GLY A 23 -9.58 -9.08 -30.47
N ALA A 24 -9.16 -9.75 -29.39
CA ALA A 24 -8.42 -11.01 -29.48
C ALA A 24 -9.21 -12.07 -30.27
N ARG A 25 -10.50 -12.24 -29.94
CA ARG A 25 -11.36 -13.23 -30.58
C ARG A 25 -11.66 -12.90 -32.04
N GLU A 26 -11.89 -11.63 -32.37
CA GLU A 26 -12.10 -11.19 -33.75
C GLU A 26 -10.85 -11.38 -34.61
N LEU A 27 -9.65 -11.18 -34.03
CA LEU A 27 -8.37 -11.37 -34.71
C LEU A 27 -7.89 -12.83 -34.73
N GLY A 28 -8.59 -13.75 -34.04
CA GLY A 28 -8.15 -15.14 -33.90
C GLY A 28 -6.87 -15.32 -33.09
N ILE A 29 -6.57 -14.37 -32.18
CA ILE A 29 -5.41 -14.39 -31.28
C ILE A 29 -5.88 -14.84 -29.89
N ASP A 30 -5.05 -15.61 -29.19
CA ASP A 30 -5.32 -15.95 -27.79
C ASP A 30 -5.40 -14.67 -26.93
N PRO A 31 -6.44 -14.50 -26.08
CA PRO A 31 -6.60 -13.27 -25.30
C PRO A 31 -5.48 -12.99 -24.29
N ALA A 32 -4.78 -14.02 -23.79
CA ALA A 32 -3.61 -13.82 -22.94
C ALA A 32 -2.41 -13.35 -23.77
N GLU A 33 -2.24 -13.92 -24.97
CA GLU A 33 -1.19 -13.50 -25.91
C GLU A 33 -1.38 -12.04 -26.37
N LEU A 34 -2.62 -11.62 -26.68
CA LEU A 34 -2.88 -10.24 -27.09
C LEU A 34 -2.50 -9.24 -25.99
N ARG A 35 -2.75 -9.58 -24.71
CA ARG A 35 -2.33 -8.76 -23.56
C ARG A 35 -0.81 -8.64 -23.48
N VAL A 36 -0.09 -9.77 -23.53
CA VAL A 36 1.39 -9.79 -23.46
C VAL A 36 2.03 -8.95 -24.56
N ARG A 37 1.45 -8.94 -25.77
CA ARG A 37 1.94 -8.11 -26.87
C ARG A 37 1.85 -6.61 -26.60
N ASN A 38 0.86 -6.18 -25.80
CA ASN A 38 0.53 -4.77 -25.59
C ASN A 38 0.88 -4.25 -24.19
N PHE A 39 1.33 -5.08 -23.26
CA PHE A 39 1.78 -4.62 -21.95
C PHE A 39 2.91 -3.60 -22.05
N VAL A 40 2.86 -2.62 -21.15
CA VAL A 40 3.98 -1.70 -20.87
C VAL A 40 5.15 -2.51 -20.32
N LYS A 41 6.36 -2.22 -20.80
CA LYS A 41 7.60 -2.97 -20.49
C LYS A 41 8.70 -2.14 -19.85
N SER A 42 8.54 -0.83 -19.80
CA SER A 42 9.56 0.11 -19.32
C SER A 42 8.91 1.10 -18.37
N PHE A 43 9.51 1.30 -17.21
CA PHE A 43 9.02 2.19 -16.15
C PHE A 43 10.12 3.17 -15.72
N PRO A 44 9.76 4.39 -15.28
CA PRO A 44 8.40 4.95 -15.25
C PRO A 44 7.82 5.14 -16.67
N HIS A 45 6.50 5.00 -16.81
CA HIS A 45 5.80 5.07 -18.11
C HIS A 45 4.76 6.18 -18.15
N GLN A 46 5.06 7.23 -18.92
CA GLN A 46 4.11 8.29 -19.19
C GLN A 46 3.00 7.78 -20.13
N THR A 47 1.76 7.76 -19.64
CA THR A 47 0.59 7.46 -20.47
C THR A 47 0.26 8.66 -21.38
N PRO A 48 -0.57 8.48 -22.42
CA PRO A 48 -1.10 9.60 -23.22
C PRO A 48 -1.99 10.57 -22.44
N VAL A 49 -2.32 10.25 -21.19
CA VAL A 49 -3.05 11.10 -20.25
C VAL A 49 -2.14 11.47 -19.07
N ILE A 50 -2.68 12.00 -17.97
CA ILE A 50 -1.89 12.55 -16.87
C ILE A 50 -1.07 11.51 -16.08
N MET A 51 -1.36 10.22 -16.21
CA MET A 51 -0.77 9.18 -15.36
C MET A 51 0.64 8.82 -15.82
N ASN A 52 1.57 8.73 -14.87
CA ASN A 52 2.93 8.25 -15.10
C ASN A 52 3.16 7.00 -14.24
N TYR A 53 3.02 5.81 -14.84
CA TYR A 53 3.11 4.55 -14.12
C TYR A 53 4.49 4.38 -13.49
N ASP A 54 4.53 3.97 -12.22
CA ASP A 54 5.72 3.97 -11.38
C ASP A 54 6.61 2.74 -11.62
N ALA A 55 6.04 1.54 -11.54
CA ALA A 55 6.72 0.27 -11.75
C ALA A 55 5.74 -0.86 -12.10
N GLY A 56 6.24 -2.00 -12.57
CA GLY A 56 5.44 -3.21 -12.71
C GLY A 56 6.13 -4.35 -13.45
N ASP A 57 5.70 -5.58 -13.16
CA ASP A 57 5.97 -6.76 -13.99
C ASP A 57 4.65 -7.44 -14.37
N TYR A 58 3.95 -6.83 -15.32
CA TYR A 58 2.61 -7.27 -15.72
C TYR A 58 2.62 -8.67 -16.34
N GLN A 59 3.72 -9.02 -17.01
CA GLN A 59 3.89 -10.35 -17.58
C GLN A 59 4.04 -11.41 -16.49
N ALA A 60 4.78 -11.13 -15.40
CA ALA A 60 4.87 -12.05 -14.28
C ALA A 60 3.51 -12.27 -13.61
N SER A 61 2.72 -11.21 -13.38
CA SER A 61 1.39 -11.31 -12.79
C SER A 61 0.43 -12.15 -13.65
N LEU A 62 0.37 -11.88 -14.96
CA LEU A 62 -0.44 -12.67 -15.89
C LEU A 62 0.05 -14.13 -15.95
N LYS A 63 1.36 -14.36 -16.08
CA LYS A 63 1.93 -15.72 -16.12
C LYS A 63 1.56 -16.50 -14.86
N ARG A 64 1.69 -15.88 -13.68
CA ARG A 64 1.36 -16.53 -12.40
C ARG A 64 -0.13 -16.87 -12.33
N ALA A 65 -1.01 -15.98 -12.77
CA ALA A 65 -2.44 -16.23 -12.77
C ALA A 65 -2.80 -17.38 -13.72
N LEU A 66 -2.23 -17.40 -14.93
CA LEU A 66 -2.42 -18.47 -15.91
C LEU A 66 -1.98 -19.85 -15.39
N ASP A 67 -0.85 -19.88 -14.67
CA ASP A 67 -0.31 -21.09 -14.06
C ASP A 67 -1.24 -21.60 -12.94
N ILE A 68 -1.73 -20.73 -12.05
CA ILE A 68 -2.66 -21.10 -10.97
C ILE A 68 -4.01 -21.57 -11.53
N ALA A 69 -4.55 -20.87 -12.53
CA ALA A 69 -5.86 -21.17 -13.12
C ALA A 69 -5.86 -22.40 -14.04
N ASP A 70 -4.71 -23.05 -14.26
CA ASP A 70 -4.50 -24.11 -15.24
C ASP A 70 -5.12 -23.73 -16.60
N TYR A 71 -4.69 -22.60 -17.16
CA TYR A 71 -5.28 -22.07 -18.40
C TYR A 71 -5.14 -23.07 -19.56
N LYS A 72 -3.98 -23.72 -19.68
CA LYS A 72 -3.73 -24.73 -20.73
C LYS A 72 -4.68 -25.93 -20.64
N GLY A 73 -5.15 -26.28 -19.44
CA GLY A 73 -6.14 -27.35 -19.24
C GLY A 73 -7.59 -26.95 -19.55
N PHE A 74 -7.88 -25.66 -19.78
CA PHE A 74 -9.25 -25.15 -19.90
C PHE A 74 -10.06 -25.83 -21.00
N ASP A 75 -9.46 -26.08 -22.18
CA ASP A 75 -10.14 -26.72 -23.30
C ASP A 75 -10.69 -28.11 -22.97
N LYS A 76 -9.94 -28.88 -22.16
CA LYS A 76 -10.42 -30.17 -21.65
C LYS A 76 -11.64 -29.96 -20.75
N ARG A 77 -11.56 -29.02 -19.80
CA ARG A 77 -12.65 -28.71 -18.86
C ARG A 77 -13.91 -28.21 -19.58
N LYS A 78 -13.73 -27.41 -20.64
CA LYS A 78 -14.82 -26.93 -21.50
C LYS A 78 -15.52 -28.08 -22.23
N ARG A 79 -14.76 -29.03 -22.80
CA ARG A 79 -15.33 -30.24 -23.43
C ARG A 79 -16.04 -31.13 -22.43
N ASP A 80 -15.48 -31.31 -21.23
CA ASP A 80 -16.09 -32.09 -20.14
C ASP A 80 -17.44 -31.49 -19.71
N ALA A 81 -17.52 -30.16 -19.54
CA ALA A 81 -18.77 -29.48 -19.22
C ALA A 81 -19.83 -29.61 -20.34
N ALA A 82 -19.42 -29.52 -21.60
CA ALA A 82 -20.30 -29.68 -22.75
C ALA A 82 -20.95 -31.08 -22.79
N ARG A 83 -20.19 -32.13 -22.47
CA ARG A 83 -20.69 -33.51 -22.34
C ARG A 83 -21.76 -33.64 -21.26
N SER A 84 -21.62 -32.90 -20.17
CA SER A 84 -22.62 -32.86 -19.08
C SER A 84 -23.76 -31.87 -19.32
N GLY A 85 -23.93 -31.34 -20.54
CA GLY A 85 -25.04 -30.46 -20.87
C GLY A 85 -24.88 -29.03 -20.35
N LYS A 86 -23.65 -28.54 -20.17
CA LYS A 86 -23.35 -27.21 -19.62
C LYS A 86 -22.42 -26.42 -20.54
N LEU A 87 -22.42 -25.10 -20.37
CA LEU A 87 -21.44 -24.20 -20.98
C LEU A 87 -20.38 -23.86 -19.95
N ARG A 88 -19.15 -23.63 -20.41
CA ARG A 88 -18.03 -23.24 -19.55
C ARG A 88 -17.21 -22.17 -20.24
N GLY A 89 -16.95 -21.09 -19.52
CA GLY A 89 -16.23 -19.91 -19.98
C GLY A 89 -15.09 -19.58 -19.03
N ILE A 90 -14.04 -18.98 -19.57
CA ILE A 90 -12.94 -18.40 -18.78
C ILE A 90 -12.75 -16.96 -19.24
N GLY A 91 -12.59 -16.06 -18.27
CA GLY A 91 -12.40 -14.63 -18.50
C GLY A 91 -11.23 -14.10 -17.68
N PHE A 92 -10.64 -13.01 -18.19
CA PHE A 92 -9.46 -12.36 -17.65
C PHE A 92 -9.78 -10.90 -17.35
N SER A 93 -9.12 -10.37 -16.33
CA SER A 93 -8.97 -8.93 -16.10
C SER A 93 -7.54 -8.67 -15.66
N THR A 94 -6.73 -8.08 -16.53
CA THR A 94 -5.43 -7.50 -16.19
C THR A 94 -5.60 -6.02 -15.94
N TYR A 95 -5.37 -5.58 -14.71
CA TYR A 95 -5.71 -4.23 -14.27
C TYR A 95 -4.46 -3.47 -13.82
N ILE A 96 -4.54 -2.15 -13.92
CA ILE A 96 -3.61 -1.19 -13.31
C ILE A 96 -4.48 -0.21 -12.53
N GLU A 97 -4.24 -0.08 -11.23
CA GLU A 97 -5.06 0.76 -10.35
C GLU A 97 -4.27 2.01 -9.93
N ALA A 98 -4.81 3.20 -10.17
CA ALA A 98 -4.21 4.43 -9.67
C ALA A 98 -4.55 4.64 -8.18
N CYS A 99 -3.66 4.22 -7.30
CA CYS A 99 -3.75 4.32 -5.84
C CYS A 99 -2.96 5.51 -5.29
N GLY A 100 -3.14 5.81 -4.01
CA GLY A 100 -2.32 6.82 -3.33
C GLY A 100 -2.67 8.26 -3.64
N LEU A 101 -3.48 8.53 -4.68
CA LEU A 101 -4.02 9.83 -5.10
C LEU A 101 -2.99 10.96 -5.27
N ALA A 102 -2.97 11.56 -6.47
CA ALA A 102 -1.90 12.40 -7.02
C ALA A 102 -1.34 13.52 -6.11
N PRO A 103 -0.16 14.06 -6.48
CA PRO A 103 0.34 15.31 -5.94
C PRO A 103 -0.74 16.38 -5.95
N SER A 104 -0.84 17.15 -4.86
CA SER A 104 -1.88 18.17 -4.70
C SER A 104 -1.91 19.17 -5.88
N GLN A 105 -0.74 19.50 -6.45
CA GLN A 105 -0.65 20.36 -7.64
C GLN A 105 -1.28 19.73 -8.89
N ALA A 106 -1.05 18.43 -9.13
CA ALA A 106 -1.55 17.73 -10.31
C ALA A 106 -3.08 17.61 -10.27
N VAL A 107 -3.65 17.24 -9.12
CA VAL A 107 -5.12 17.17 -8.99
C VAL A 107 -5.80 18.54 -9.00
N GLY A 108 -5.12 19.58 -8.52
CA GLY A 108 -5.60 20.96 -8.65
C GLY A 108 -5.79 21.36 -10.12
N SER A 109 -4.86 20.94 -11.00
CA SER A 109 -4.97 21.16 -12.45
C SER A 109 -6.15 20.41 -13.11
N LEU A 110 -6.64 19.35 -12.45
CA LEU A 110 -7.81 18.58 -12.87
C LEU A 110 -9.12 19.07 -12.23
N GLY A 111 -9.09 20.17 -11.47
CA GLY A 111 -10.27 20.76 -10.84
C GLY A 111 -10.62 20.21 -9.46
N ALA A 112 -9.72 19.45 -8.81
CA ALA A 112 -9.93 19.06 -7.41
C ALA A 112 -9.85 20.29 -6.48
N GLY A 113 -10.85 20.45 -5.61
CA GLY A 113 -10.95 21.59 -4.68
C GLY A 113 -10.12 21.45 -3.39
N VAL A 114 -9.43 20.32 -3.19
CA VAL A 114 -8.63 20.02 -1.99
C VAL A 114 -7.33 19.31 -2.37
N GLY A 115 -6.31 19.43 -1.52
CA GLY A 115 -5.07 18.66 -1.65
C GLY A 115 -5.27 17.18 -1.32
N LEU A 116 -4.30 16.34 -1.66
CA LEU A 116 -4.36 14.87 -1.44
C LEU A 116 -3.18 14.37 -0.60
N TRP A 117 -2.60 15.26 0.20
CA TRP A 117 -1.58 14.97 1.21
C TRP A 117 -2.16 14.24 2.43
N GLU A 118 -1.32 13.67 3.29
CA GLU A 118 -1.74 13.13 4.59
C GLU A 118 -0.83 13.61 5.73
N SER A 119 -1.35 13.61 6.96
CA SER A 119 -0.58 13.97 8.15
C SER A 119 -0.32 12.78 9.08
N ALA A 120 0.80 12.87 9.80
CA ALA A 120 1.11 12.00 10.92
C ALA A 120 1.89 12.76 12.00
N GLU A 121 1.65 12.40 13.25
CA GLU A 121 2.43 12.81 14.41
C GLU A 121 2.84 11.57 15.19
N ILE A 122 4.13 11.48 15.51
CA ILE A 122 4.67 10.41 16.36
C ILE A 122 4.99 11.04 17.70
N ARG A 123 4.40 10.51 18.77
CA ARG A 123 4.70 10.89 20.15
C ARG A 123 5.37 9.71 20.84
N VAL A 124 6.59 9.89 21.29
CA VAL A 124 7.31 8.87 22.06
C VAL A 124 7.26 9.25 23.53
N ASN A 125 6.69 8.39 24.36
CA ASN A 125 6.62 8.61 25.80
C ASN A 125 8.01 8.43 26.46
N PRO A 126 8.23 8.97 27.67
CA PRO A 126 9.50 8.82 28.38
C PRO A 126 9.94 7.36 28.58
N THR A 127 8.98 6.43 28.72
CA THR A 127 9.21 4.99 28.87
C THR A 127 9.56 4.29 27.56
N GLY A 128 9.44 4.96 26.40
CA GLY A 128 9.76 4.43 25.09
C GLY A 128 8.57 3.92 24.28
N SER A 129 7.36 3.87 24.85
CA SER A 129 6.14 3.57 24.09
C SER A 129 5.78 4.71 23.12
N VAL A 130 5.05 4.39 22.05
CA VAL A 130 4.80 5.30 20.95
C VAL A 130 3.31 5.42 20.65
N GLU A 131 2.82 6.64 20.52
CA GLU A 131 1.50 6.94 19.96
C GLU A 131 1.64 7.49 18.55
N VAL A 132 0.93 6.88 17.61
CA VAL A 132 0.83 7.28 16.20
C VAL A 132 -0.48 8.00 16.00
N LEU A 133 -0.45 9.32 15.86
CA LEU A 133 -1.63 10.10 15.51
C LEU A 133 -1.63 10.30 14.01
N THR A 134 -2.73 9.94 13.34
CA THR A 134 -2.80 9.94 11.88
C THR A 134 -4.07 10.62 11.39
N GLY A 135 -3.94 11.32 10.26
CA GLY A 135 -5.07 11.90 9.55
C GLY A 135 -5.91 10.87 8.77
N SER A 136 -5.38 9.64 8.58
CA SER A 136 -6.14 8.52 8.01
C SER A 136 -7.11 7.92 9.03
N HIS A 137 -8.28 7.43 8.60
CA HIS A 137 -9.28 6.81 9.47
C HIS A 137 -9.50 5.33 9.09
N SER A 138 -9.55 4.42 10.07
CA SER A 138 -9.81 3.00 9.83
C SER A 138 -11.33 2.74 9.82
N ASP A 139 -11.83 2.11 8.76
CA ASP A 139 -13.20 1.57 8.66
C ASP A 139 -13.18 0.03 8.58
N GLY A 140 -12.06 -0.61 8.99
CA GLY A 140 -11.87 -2.06 8.98
C GLY A 140 -10.65 -2.55 8.19
N GLN A 141 -9.83 -1.66 7.63
CA GLN A 141 -8.63 -2.03 6.84
C GLN A 141 -7.45 -2.46 7.73
N GLY A 142 -7.57 -2.33 9.06
CA GLY A 142 -6.52 -2.73 10.00
C GLY A 142 -5.36 -1.74 10.09
N HIS A 143 -5.64 -0.44 9.98
CA HIS A 143 -4.64 0.62 10.13
C HIS A 143 -3.92 0.55 11.48
N GLU A 144 -4.64 0.28 12.56
CA GLU A 144 -4.12 0.20 13.91
C GLU A 144 -3.04 -0.86 14.05
N THR A 145 -3.15 -1.96 13.30
CA THR A 145 -2.13 -3.02 13.26
C THR A 145 -1.01 -2.67 12.29
N THR A 146 -1.34 -2.30 11.05
CA THR A 146 -0.33 -2.07 10.00
C THR A 146 0.57 -0.86 10.28
N PHE A 147 0.03 0.20 10.86
CA PHE A 147 0.79 1.39 11.25
C PHE A 147 1.68 1.10 12.46
N ALA A 148 1.17 0.36 13.45
CA ALA A 148 1.96 -0.09 14.60
C ALA A 148 3.14 -0.98 14.16
N GLN A 149 2.93 -1.90 13.21
CA GLN A 149 3.99 -2.75 12.66
C GLN A 149 5.12 -1.94 12.00
N LEU A 150 4.77 -0.92 11.21
CA LEU A 150 5.76 -0.04 10.60
C LEU A 150 6.64 0.64 11.66
N VAL A 151 6.00 1.21 12.69
CA VAL A 151 6.69 1.94 13.76
C VAL A 151 7.54 1.00 14.61
N ALA A 152 6.97 -0.13 15.03
CA ALA A 152 7.67 -1.15 15.80
C ALA A 152 8.90 -1.68 15.06
N ALA A 153 8.77 -1.99 13.77
CA ALA A 153 9.88 -2.44 12.94
C ALA A 153 10.96 -1.37 12.75
N ARG A 154 10.59 -0.09 12.58
CA ARG A 154 11.57 1.00 12.43
C ARG A 154 12.33 1.29 13.72
N LEU A 155 11.65 1.25 14.86
CA LEU A 155 12.23 1.59 16.15
C LEU A 155 12.82 0.39 16.89
N GLY A 156 12.55 -0.85 16.43
CA GLY A 156 12.98 -2.07 17.11
C GLY A 156 12.35 -2.25 18.48
N ILE A 157 11.08 -1.87 18.63
CA ILE A 157 10.29 -2.00 19.87
C ILE A 157 9.18 -3.04 19.69
N ALA A 158 8.55 -3.45 20.79
CA ALA A 158 7.42 -4.36 20.73
C ALA A 158 6.20 -3.66 20.09
N ILE A 159 5.39 -4.41 19.33
CA ILE A 159 4.20 -3.82 18.69
C ILE A 159 3.16 -3.36 19.72
N GLU A 160 3.13 -4.04 20.87
CA GLU A 160 2.27 -3.73 22.01
C GLU A 160 2.63 -2.38 22.67
N ASP A 161 3.85 -1.89 22.44
CA ASP A 161 4.31 -0.57 22.88
C ASP A 161 3.91 0.53 21.89
N VAL A 162 3.17 0.21 20.81
CA VAL A 162 2.71 1.16 19.81
C VAL A 162 1.19 1.20 19.77
N SER A 163 0.62 2.40 19.95
CA SER A 163 -0.81 2.65 19.77
C SER A 163 -1.05 3.59 18.59
N THR A 164 -2.23 3.48 17.98
CA THR A 164 -2.65 4.38 16.89
C THR A 164 -3.90 5.14 17.31
N VAL A 165 -3.94 6.44 17.02
CA VAL A 165 -5.09 7.33 17.27
C VAL A 165 -5.52 7.96 15.94
N HIS A 166 -6.77 7.74 15.57
CA HIS A 166 -7.42 8.35 14.40
C HIS A 166 -8.88 8.71 14.69
N GLY A 167 -9.44 9.64 13.91
CA GLY A 167 -10.87 9.99 13.94
C GLY A 167 -11.29 11.00 15.01
N ASP A 168 -10.49 11.23 16.04
CA ASP A 168 -10.72 12.28 17.05
C ASP A 168 -10.03 13.58 16.62
N THR A 169 -10.77 14.49 15.98
CA THR A 169 -10.23 15.73 15.41
C THR A 169 -9.74 16.73 16.46
N ASP A 170 -10.07 16.55 17.74
CA ASP A 170 -9.48 17.33 18.83
C ASP A 170 -8.06 16.86 19.17
N LYS A 171 -7.70 15.62 18.78
CA LYS A 171 -6.40 15.00 19.07
C LYS A 171 -5.49 14.92 17.85
N VAL A 172 -6.04 14.58 16.69
CA VAL A 172 -5.26 14.33 15.47
C VAL A 172 -5.11 15.60 14.63
N GLN A 173 -4.01 15.68 13.89
CA GLN A 173 -3.83 16.75 12.90
C GLN A 173 -4.86 16.60 11.78
N PHE A 174 -5.16 17.71 11.09
CA PHE A 174 -5.99 17.64 9.89
C PHE A 174 -5.36 16.66 8.90
N GLY A 175 -6.19 15.82 8.31
CA GLY A 175 -5.80 14.83 7.33
C GLY A 175 -6.84 14.73 6.24
N MET A 176 -6.47 14.10 5.14
CA MET A 176 -7.40 13.89 4.04
C MET A 176 -8.22 12.62 4.20
N GLY A 177 -7.92 11.75 5.17
CA GLY A 177 -8.72 10.57 5.49
C GLY A 177 -8.46 9.37 4.57
N THR A 178 -9.33 8.37 4.68
CA THR A 178 -9.18 7.07 3.99
C THR A 178 -10.15 6.95 2.81
N TYR A 179 -9.59 6.89 1.61
CA TYR A 179 -10.28 6.56 0.36
C TYR A 179 -9.23 6.34 -0.75
N GLY A 180 -9.63 5.89 -1.94
CA GLY A 180 -8.72 5.76 -3.09
C GLY A 180 -7.45 4.93 -2.81
N SER A 181 -7.56 3.96 -1.89
CA SER A 181 -6.46 3.11 -1.42
C SER A 181 -5.22 3.91 -0.98
N ARG A 182 -5.43 5.06 -0.33
CA ARG A 182 -4.35 6.03 -0.06
C ARG A 182 -3.66 5.88 1.29
N SER A 183 -4.29 5.26 2.28
CA SER A 183 -3.77 5.23 3.66
C SER A 183 -2.42 4.50 3.74
N GLY A 184 -2.19 3.49 2.90
CA GLY A 184 -0.90 2.84 2.79
C GLY A 184 0.15 3.66 2.02
N ALA A 185 -0.21 4.27 0.90
CA ALA A 185 0.74 5.01 0.06
C ALA A 185 1.10 6.39 0.63
N VAL A 186 0.15 7.07 1.26
CA VAL A 186 0.30 8.45 1.78
C VAL A 186 0.39 8.47 3.30
N GLY A 187 -0.54 7.79 4.00
CA GLY A 187 -0.57 7.77 5.46
C GLY A 187 0.65 7.10 6.08
N MET A 188 1.00 5.88 5.66
CA MET A 188 2.23 5.23 6.13
C MET A 188 3.50 5.97 5.69
N SER A 189 3.47 6.72 4.58
CA SER A 189 4.58 7.56 4.16
C SER A 189 4.73 8.79 5.07
N ALA A 190 3.63 9.42 5.48
CA ALA A 190 3.64 10.49 6.48
C ALA A 190 4.21 9.99 7.82
N ILE A 191 3.81 8.78 8.26
CA ILE A 191 4.36 8.12 9.45
C ILE A 191 5.86 7.87 9.30
N ALA A 192 6.32 7.31 8.17
CA ALA A 192 7.73 7.06 7.92
C ALA A 192 8.56 8.37 7.95
N LYS A 193 8.03 9.46 7.38
CA LYS A 193 8.69 10.78 7.42
C LYS A 193 8.72 11.39 8.80
N ALA A 194 7.70 11.18 9.63
CA ALA A 194 7.73 11.58 11.03
C ALA A 194 8.74 10.74 11.82
N LEU A 195 8.85 9.43 11.54
CA LEU A 195 9.86 8.55 12.12
C LEU A 195 11.30 8.97 11.75
N ASP A 196 11.54 9.40 10.51
CA ASP A 196 12.84 9.95 10.10
C ASP A 196 13.26 11.13 11.02
N LYS A 197 12.31 12.01 11.37
CA LYS A 197 12.56 13.13 12.30
C LYS A 197 12.76 12.67 13.74
N ILE A 198 11.96 11.71 14.21
CA ILE A 198 12.11 11.10 15.54
C ILE A 198 13.48 10.46 15.69
N GLU A 199 13.91 9.66 14.72
CA GLU A 199 15.23 9.01 14.73
C GLU A 199 16.36 10.03 14.72
N ALA A 200 16.26 11.08 13.90
CA ALA A 200 17.24 12.16 13.88
C ALA A 200 17.34 12.84 15.26
N LYS A 201 16.20 13.19 15.86
CA LYS A 201 16.15 13.80 17.20
C LYS A 201 16.69 12.86 18.28
N ALA A 202 16.33 11.57 18.23
CA ALA A 202 16.80 10.57 19.19
C ALA A 202 18.30 10.32 19.06
N LYS A 203 18.87 10.32 17.84
CA LYS A 203 20.32 10.23 17.63
C LYS A 203 21.08 11.41 18.24
N LYS A 204 20.53 12.62 18.19
CA LYS A 204 21.08 13.78 18.89
C LYS A 204 21.07 13.60 20.41
N VAL A 205 19.95 13.12 20.97
CA VAL A 205 19.89 12.81 22.41
C VAL A 205 20.95 11.76 22.77
N ALA A 206 21.07 10.69 21.98
CA ALA A 206 22.05 9.64 22.17
C ALA A 206 23.50 10.14 22.05
N SER A 207 23.79 11.07 21.14
CA SER A 207 25.13 11.64 20.96
C SER A 207 25.57 12.42 22.20
N HIS A 208 24.65 13.18 22.82
CA HIS A 208 24.90 13.84 24.10
C HIS A 208 25.07 12.85 25.26
N MET A 209 24.30 11.76 25.28
CA MET A 209 24.42 10.73 26.33
C MET A 209 25.72 9.95 26.26
N LEU A 210 26.16 9.59 25.07
CA LEU A 210 27.33 8.76 24.81
C LEU A 210 28.62 9.58 24.66
N GLU A 211 28.51 10.90 24.71
CA GLU A 211 29.60 11.87 24.52
C GLU A 211 30.37 11.58 23.23
N ALA A 212 29.62 11.50 22.12
CA ALA A 212 30.11 11.18 20.78
C ALA A 212 29.50 12.15 19.75
N ALA A 213 30.08 12.21 18.54
CA ALA A 213 29.52 13.02 17.48
C ALA A 213 28.22 12.40 16.94
N GLU A 214 27.24 13.24 16.55
CA GLU A 214 25.95 12.78 15.99
C GLU A 214 26.14 11.85 14.78
N GLY A 215 27.10 12.16 13.91
CA GLY A 215 27.41 11.36 12.72
C GLY A 215 27.94 9.96 13.02
N ASP A 216 28.46 9.73 14.23
CA ASP A 216 28.97 8.43 14.68
C ASP A 216 27.87 7.56 15.31
N ILE A 217 26.67 8.11 15.55
CA ILE A 217 25.55 7.38 16.16
C ILE A 217 24.79 6.57 15.12
N VAL A 218 24.88 5.25 15.26
CA VAL A 218 24.08 4.28 14.52
C VAL A 218 22.89 3.87 15.38
N PHE A 219 21.69 3.86 14.80
CA PHE A 219 20.47 3.34 15.43
C PHE A 219 20.01 2.09 14.69
N LYS A 220 19.82 0.99 15.40
CA LYS A 220 19.35 -0.28 14.86
C LYS A 220 18.75 -1.14 15.96
N ASP A 221 17.64 -1.81 15.67
CA ASP A 221 17.00 -2.80 16.55
C ASP A 221 16.82 -2.30 18.00
N GLY A 222 16.31 -1.08 18.18
CA GLY A 222 16.05 -0.48 19.49
C GLY A 222 17.30 -0.04 20.26
N ARG A 223 18.46 0.03 19.60
CA ARG A 223 19.74 0.38 20.23
C ARG A 223 20.48 1.45 19.45
N PHE A 224 21.06 2.38 20.20
CA PHE A 224 22.00 3.38 19.71
C PHE A 224 23.42 2.92 20.03
N ALA A 225 24.34 3.01 19.08
CA ALA A 225 25.74 2.64 19.24
C ALA A 225 26.65 3.70 18.60
N VAL A 226 27.80 3.95 19.22
CA VAL A 226 28.87 4.77 18.61
C VAL A 226 29.70 3.87 17.71
N ALA A 227 29.78 4.19 16.42
CA ALA A 227 30.50 3.41 15.43
C ALA A 227 31.96 3.16 15.83
N GLY A 228 32.40 1.90 15.73
CA GLY A 228 33.78 1.51 16.06
C GLY A 228 34.09 1.39 17.56
N THR A 229 33.09 1.47 18.44
CA THR A 229 33.27 1.33 19.90
C THR A 229 32.25 0.35 20.52
N ASP A 230 32.35 0.13 21.82
CA ASP A 230 31.40 -0.63 22.64
C ASP A 230 30.35 0.26 23.35
N LYS A 231 30.39 1.58 23.15
CA LYS A 231 29.43 2.52 23.73
C LYS A 231 28.05 2.33 23.10
N VAL A 232 27.06 2.01 23.94
CA VAL A 232 25.67 1.80 23.53
C VAL A 232 24.68 2.45 24.49
N ALA A 233 23.49 2.79 23.98
CA ALA A 233 22.33 3.19 24.78
C ALA A 233 21.07 2.47 24.27
N ALA A 234 20.21 2.04 25.20
CA ALA A 234 18.93 1.46 24.84
C ALA A 234 17.93 2.55 24.41
N TRP A 235 16.93 2.17 23.61
CA TRP A 235 15.83 3.06 23.22
C TRP A 235 15.20 3.79 24.41
N SER A 236 14.81 3.06 25.45
CA SER A 236 14.19 3.60 26.67
C SER A 236 15.06 4.63 27.40
N ASP A 237 16.38 4.44 27.40
CA ASP A 237 17.30 5.37 28.04
C ASP A 237 17.37 6.68 27.25
N VAL A 238 17.42 6.59 25.92
CA VAL A 238 17.44 7.75 25.03
C VAL A 238 16.13 8.51 25.11
N THR A 239 14.98 7.83 25.10
CA THR A 239 13.68 8.50 25.21
C THR A 239 13.56 9.21 26.56
N LEU A 240 13.91 8.55 27.66
CA LEU A 240 13.88 9.16 28.99
C LEU A 240 14.78 10.40 29.07
N ASN A 241 16.00 10.32 28.56
CA ASN A 241 16.92 11.47 28.56
C ASN A 241 16.45 12.61 27.66
N GLY A 242 15.70 12.32 26.60
CA GLY A 242 15.02 13.34 25.79
C GLY A 242 14.06 14.20 26.61
N TYR A 243 13.40 13.62 27.63
CA TYR A 243 12.50 14.36 28.53
C TYR A 243 13.21 14.96 29.74
N VAL A 244 14.19 14.25 30.31
CA VAL A 244 14.97 14.74 31.46
C VAL A 244 15.86 15.93 31.07
N ALA A 245 16.38 15.94 29.83
CA ALA A 245 17.06 17.05 29.19
C ALA A 245 18.21 17.68 30.03
N ARG A 246 18.97 16.86 30.75
CA ARG A 246 20.14 17.31 31.54
C ARG A 246 21.45 17.34 30.74
N LYS A 247 21.50 16.61 29.62
CA LYS A 247 22.71 16.36 28.83
C LYS A 247 22.85 17.27 27.61
N PHE A 248 21.83 18.07 27.32
CA PHE A 248 21.79 19.05 26.24
C PHE A 248 21.07 20.30 26.71
N SER A 249 21.39 21.44 26.11
CA SER A 249 20.70 22.70 26.36
C SER A 249 19.51 22.89 25.40
N GLY A 250 18.52 23.70 25.80
CA GLY A 250 17.40 24.08 24.93
C GLY A 250 17.80 24.88 23.68
N ARG A 251 19.08 25.28 23.55
CA ARG A 251 19.61 25.87 22.30
C ARG A 251 20.02 24.81 21.28
N GLU A 252 20.35 23.61 21.76
CA GLU A 252 20.76 22.47 20.94
C GLU A 252 19.56 21.60 20.58
N LEU A 253 18.68 21.34 21.56
CA LEU A 253 17.51 20.50 21.37
C LEU A 253 16.39 20.84 22.36
N ASP A 254 15.16 20.91 21.84
CA ASP A 254 13.96 20.98 22.67
C ASP A 254 13.71 19.64 23.39
N PRO A 255 13.34 19.65 24.69
CA PRO A 255 12.95 18.45 25.41
C PRO A 255 11.78 17.70 24.76
N GLY A 256 11.71 16.40 25.05
CA GLY A 256 10.69 15.47 24.55
C GLY A 256 10.98 14.93 23.15
N LEU A 257 10.21 13.95 22.73
CA LEU A 257 10.42 13.24 21.46
C LEU A 257 9.08 13.11 20.73
N LYS A 258 8.70 14.20 20.05
CA LYS A 258 7.46 14.34 19.31
C LYS A 258 7.75 15.06 18.00
N GLU A 259 7.30 14.49 16.89
CA GLU A 259 7.51 15.06 15.56
C GLU A 259 6.30 14.87 14.66
N SER A 260 6.07 15.86 13.80
CA SER A 260 4.89 15.98 12.96
C SER A 260 5.28 16.12 11.49
N THR A 261 4.48 15.55 10.60
CA THR A 261 4.68 15.66 9.15
C THR A 261 3.35 15.77 8.40
N PHE A 262 3.37 16.61 7.37
CA PHE A 262 2.39 16.64 6.28
C PHE A 262 3.11 16.16 5.02
N TYR A 263 2.61 15.10 4.40
CA TYR A 263 3.23 14.45 3.25
C TYR A 263 2.32 14.56 2.04
N ASP A 264 2.74 15.33 1.04
CA ASP A 264 2.15 15.38 -0.29
C ASP A 264 2.95 14.43 -1.21
N PRO A 265 2.33 13.40 -1.80
CA PRO A 265 3.05 12.43 -2.62
C PRO A 265 3.53 13.07 -3.93
N ALA A 266 4.68 12.60 -4.45
CA ALA A 266 5.24 13.08 -5.71
C ALA A 266 4.61 12.43 -6.96
N ASN A 267 3.92 11.29 -6.79
CA ASN A 267 3.17 10.60 -7.83
C ASN A 267 2.10 9.69 -7.19
N PHE A 268 1.22 9.10 -7.99
CA PHE A 268 0.41 7.95 -7.59
C PHE A 268 1.29 6.71 -7.40
N THR A 269 0.71 5.69 -6.77
CA THR A 269 1.20 4.30 -6.89
C THR A 269 0.31 3.54 -7.86
N PHE A 270 0.89 2.62 -8.65
CA PHE A 270 0.13 1.87 -9.66
C PHE A 270 0.20 0.36 -9.45
N PRO A 271 -0.38 -0.18 -8.35
CA PRO A 271 -0.53 -1.61 -8.19
C PRO A 271 -1.29 -2.21 -9.37
N ALA A 272 -0.90 -3.41 -9.74
CA ALA A 272 -1.43 -4.09 -10.91
C ALA A 272 -1.63 -5.57 -10.61
N GLY A 273 -2.49 -6.21 -11.36
CA GLY A 273 -2.80 -7.61 -11.13
C GLY A 273 -3.48 -8.29 -12.30
N CYS A 274 -3.72 -9.59 -12.13
CA CYS A 274 -4.47 -10.40 -13.05
C CYS A 274 -5.47 -11.26 -12.28
N HIS A 275 -6.74 -11.10 -12.59
CA HIS A 275 -7.82 -11.94 -12.10
C HIS A 275 -8.33 -12.83 -13.24
N ILE A 276 -8.52 -14.11 -12.94
CA ILE A 276 -9.06 -15.10 -13.88
C ILE A 276 -10.25 -15.77 -13.22
N CYS A 277 -11.40 -15.71 -13.89
CA CYS A 277 -12.62 -16.37 -13.44
C CYS A 277 -13.05 -17.43 -14.44
N GLU A 278 -13.26 -18.65 -13.94
CA GLU A 278 -13.90 -19.71 -14.70
C GLU A 278 -15.35 -19.86 -14.25
N VAL A 279 -16.27 -19.76 -15.20
CA VAL A 279 -17.72 -19.85 -14.96
C VAL A 279 -18.32 -21.04 -15.69
N GLU A 280 -19.31 -21.67 -15.07
CA GLU A 280 -20.15 -22.68 -15.70
C GLU A 280 -21.61 -22.22 -15.70
N GLU A 281 -22.26 -22.39 -16.85
CA GLU A 281 -23.66 -22.01 -17.03
C GLU A 281 -24.49 -23.22 -17.50
N SER A 282 -25.73 -23.31 -17.03
CA SER A 282 -26.69 -24.26 -17.60
C SER A 282 -26.96 -23.95 -19.08
N LYS A 283 -27.07 -24.96 -19.94
CA LYS A 283 -27.34 -24.75 -21.38
C LYS A 283 -28.56 -23.83 -21.65
N PRO A 284 -28.54 -23.06 -22.76
CA PRO A 284 -29.67 -22.23 -23.18
C PRO A 284 -30.96 -23.05 -23.32
N GLY A 285 -32.11 -22.47 -22.93
CA GLY A 285 -33.43 -23.13 -22.97
C GLY A 285 -34.15 -23.22 -21.61
N ARG A 286 -33.50 -22.82 -20.52
CA ARG A 286 -34.16 -22.59 -19.22
C ARG A 286 -34.58 -21.12 -19.11
N THR A 287 -35.76 -20.86 -18.56
CA THR A 287 -36.30 -19.51 -18.28
C THR A 287 -35.43 -18.68 -17.33
N ARG A 288 -34.51 -19.31 -16.59
CA ARG A 288 -33.46 -18.65 -15.80
C ARG A 288 -32.16 -19.47 -15.87
N PRO A 289 -31.15 -19.05 -16.66
CA PRO A 289 -29.85 -19.70 -16.62
C PRO A 289 -29.24 -19.58 -15.22
N LYS A 290 -28.57 -20.65 -14.78
CA LYS A 290 -27.83 -20.67 -13.51
C LYS A 290 -26.34 -20.63 -13.82
N THR A 291 -25.71 -19.51 -13.50
CA THR A 291 -24.25 -19.33 -13.58
C THR A 291 -23.62 -19.65 -12.24
N LYS A 292 -22.52 -20.40 -12.26
CA LYS A 292 -21.70 -20.72 -11.08
C LYS A 292 -20.26 -20.33 -11.35
N ASN A 293 -19.67 -19.58 -10.42
CA ASN A 293 -18.21 -19.44 -10.37
C ASN A 293 -17.63 -20.80 -9.99
N ARG A 294 -16.75 -21.32 -10.83
CA ARG A 294 -16.04 -22.58 -10.60
C ARG A 294 -14.75 -22.33 -9.85
N GLU A 295 -13.99 -21.35 -10.32
CA GLU A 295 -12.69 -20.98 -9.79
C GLU A 295 -12.51 -19.47 -9.98
N TRP A 296 -11.91 -18.81 -9.00
CA TRP A 296 -11.45 -17.42 -9.09
C TRP A 296 -10.00 -17.35 -8.64
N THR A 297 -9.12 -17.04 -9.58
CA THR A 297 -7.69 -16.80 -9.31
C THR A 297 -7.46 -15.29 -9.28
N ALA A 298 -6.91 -14.79 -8.20
CA ALA A 298 -6.48 -13.40 -8.07
C ALA A 298 -4.96 -13.37 -7.83
N VAL A 299 -4.24 -12.64 -8.68
CA VAL A 299 -2.83 -12.33 -8.50
C VAL A 299 -2.70 -10.82 -8.50
N ASP A 300 -2.26 -10.27 -7.38
CA ASP A 300 -2.12 -8.84 -7.20
C ASP A 300 -0.69 -8.48 -6.76
N ASP A 301 -0.15 -7.43 -7.37
CA ASP A 301 1.15 -6.86 -7.07
C ASP A 301 0.99 -5.43 -6.54
N PHE A 302 1.29 -5.27 -5.25
CA PHE A 302 1.24 -4.01 -4.52
C PHE A 302 2.63 -3.45 -4.20
N GLY A 303 3.69 -4.01 -4.79
CA GLY A 303 5.07 -3.73 -4.41
C GLY A 303 5.44 -4.34 -3.06
N GLY A 304 6.17 -3.59 -2.23
CA GLY A 304 6.68 -4.06 -0.93
C GLY A 304 5.56 -4.47 0.04
N ARG A 305 5.41 -5.78 0.29
CA ARG A 305 4.37 -6.34 1.17
C ARG A 305 4.74 -6.15 2.65
N ARG A 306 3.92 -5.39 3.39
CA ARG A 306 4.10 -5.21 4.84
C ARG A 306 3.26 -6.16 5.71
N GLN A 307 2.10 -6.64 5.23
CA GLN A 307 1.26 -7.57 6.01
C GLN A 307 0.40 -8.50 5.13
N PRO A 308 0.88 -9.72 4.80
CA PRO A 308 0.16 -10.67 3.95
C PRO A 308 -1.22 -11.08 4.47
N MET A 309 -1.42 -11.16 5.79
CA MET A 309 -2.68 -11.65 6.38
C MET A 309 -3.86 -10.67 6.24
N ILE A 310 -3.60 -9.36 6.35
CA ILE A 310 -4.65 -8.32 6.19
C ILE A 310 -5.02 -8.22 4.72
N ILE A 311 -4.01 -8.25 3.85
CA ILE A 311 -4.17 -8.35 2.40
C ILE A 311 -5.06 -9.56 2.09
N GLU A 312 -4.65 -10.79 2.45
CA GLU A 312 -5.35 -12.03 2.05
C GLU A 312 -6.73 -12.26 2.67
N LYS A 313 -7.03 -11.73 3.87
CA LYS A 313 -8.29 -12.05 4.60
C LYS A 313 -9.27 -10.88 4.77
N GLY A 314 -8.83 -9.64 4.58
CA GLY A 314 -9.62 -8.44 4.90
C GLY A 314 -9.92 -7.53 3.72
N GLU A 315 -9.09 -7.55 2.66
CA GLU A 315 -9.19 -6.59 1.56
C GLU A 315 -9.62 -7.18 0.20
N PHE A 316 -9.65 -8.51 0.03
CA PHE A 316 -10.12 -9.20 -1.20
C PHE A 316 -11.36 -10.04 -0.96
#